data_AF-A0A093Z3Y5-F1
#
_entry.id   AF-A0A093Z3Y5-F1
#
_cell.length_a   1.000
_cell.length_b   1.000
_cell.length_c   1.000
_cell.angle_alpha   90.00
_cell.angle_beta   90.00
_cell.angle_gamma   90.00
#
_symmetry.space_group_name_H-M   'P 1'
#
loop_
_entity.id
_entity.type
_entity.pdbx_description
1 polymer ?
#
loop_
_entity_poly.entity_id
_entity_poly.type
_entity_poly.pdbx_seq_one_letter_code
_entity_poly.pdbx_strand_id
1 'polypeptide(L)'
;MRLRLPFFFLLSSAYVTVVTITAHTTIHTTIGAAATPTPPSTQYTSPRAFQRAILETHNFYRKEHNASALAWNNTSAAYAADWAEACEFEHSGGPTGENLAAGYPNATSSIDAWGIERNEYDECGMWTEGV
;
A
#
# COMPACT_ATOMS: atom_id res chain seq x y z
N MET A 1 46.76 22.04 -86.31
CA MET A 1 46.52 21.25 -85.09
C MET A 1 46.28 22.20 -83.92
N ARG A 2 45.00 22.46 -83.58
CA ARG A 2 44.58 23.23 -82.39
C ARG A 2 43.29 22.58 -81.88
N LEU A 3 43.45 21.52 -81.10
CA LEU A 3 42.36 20.78 -80.48
C LEU A 3 41.98 21.51 -79.18
N ARG A 4 40.78 22.09 -79.12
CA ARG A 4 40.22 22.71 -77.91
C ARG A 4 39.61 21.59 -77.05
N LEU A 5 40.24 21.24 -75.93
CA LEU A 5 39.61 20.40 -74.91
C LEU A 5 38.68 21.26 -74.02
N PRO A 6 37.47 20.78 -73.66
CA PRO A 6 36.57 21.50 -72.78
C PRO A 6 37.06 21.43 -71.32
N PHE A 7 37.00 22.59 -70.67
CA PHE A 7 37.33 22.79 -69.28
C PHE A 7 36.23 22.19 -68.39
N PHE A 8 36.44 20.99 -67.85
CA PHE A 8 35.55 20.39 -66.86
C PHE A 8 35.84 21.00 -65.49
N PHE A 9 34.93 21.84 -65.01
CA PHE A 9 34.94 22.40 -63.66
C PHE A 9 34.78 21.28 -62.63
N LEU A 10 35.81 21.05 -61.81
CA LEU A 10 35.76 20.22 -60.62
C LEU A 10 34.98 20.99 -59.53
N LEU A 11 33.73 20.62 -59.26
CA LEU A 11 33.03 21.09 -58.07
C LEU A 11 33.57 20.37 -56.83
N SER A 12 34.37 21.08 -56.04
CA SER A 12 34.76 20.67 -54.69
C SER A 12 33.52 20.59 -53.81
N SER A 13 33.14 19.38 -53.39
CA SER A 13 32.04 19.17 -52.45
C SER A 13 32.47 19.67 -51.07
N ALA A 14 31.93 20.82 -50.66
CA ALA A 14 32.08 21.31 -49.30
C ALA A 14 31.21 20.46 -48.37
N TYR A 15 31.82 19.63 -47.53
CA TYR A 15 31.13 18.92 -46.46
C TYR A 15 30.77 19.93 -45.36
N VAL A 16 29.48 20.16 -45.15
CA VAL A 16 28.96 20.93 -44.01
C VAL A 16 28.81 19.97 -42.84
N THR A 17 29.62 20.11 -41.80
CA THR A 17 29.46 19.36 -40.55
C THR A 17 28.31 19.94 -39.74
N VAL A 18 27.22 19.19 -39.60
CA VAL A 18 26.10 19.55 -38.71
C VAL A 18 26.52 19.26 -37.27
N VAL A 19 26.65 20.30 -36.44
CA VAL A 19 26.88 20.16 -34.99
C VAL A 19 25.53 20.08 -34.29
N THR A 20 25.22 18.95 -33.69
CA THR A 20 24.02 18.76 -32.87
C THR A 20 24.23 19.36 -31.48
N ILE A 21 23.45 20.37 -31.11
CA ILE A 21 23.44 20.93 -29.75
C ILE A 21 22.46 20.14 -28.90
N THR A 22 22.97 19.40 -27.92
CA THR A 22 22.15 18.71 -26.93
C THR A 22 21.63 19.71 -25.90
N ALA A 23 20.33 19.97 -25.89
CA ALA A 23 19.69 20.73 -24.83
C ALA A 23 19.53 19.83 -23.59
N HIS A 24 20.18 20.17 -22.49
CA HIS A 24 20.01 19.46 -21.22
C HIS A 24 18.89 20.14 -20.42
N THR A 25 17.78 19.43 -20.20
CA THR A 25 16.70 19.90 -19.32
C THR A 25 17.06 19.57 -17.87
N THR A 26 17.34 20.58 -17.06
CA THR A 26 17.53 20.42 -15.62
C THR A 26 16.16 20.24 -14.96
N ILE A 27 15.83 19.03 -14.50
CA ILE A 27 14.64 18.78 -13.71
C ILE A 27 14.91 19.22 -12.27
N HIS A 28 14.23 20.27 -11.83
CA HIS A 28 14.21 20.66 -10.42
C HIS A 28 13.19 19.80 -9.67
N THR A 29 13.66 18.78 -8.96
CA THR A 29 12.84 18.01 -8.02
C THR A 29 12.58 18.86 -6.78
N THR A 30 11.41 19.50 -6.70
CA THR A 30 10.93 20.09 -5.45
C THR A 30 10.53 18.95 -4.50
N ILE A 31 11.37 18.67 -3.52
CA ILE A 31 11.06 17.74 -2.43
C ILE A 31 9.95 18.40 -1.61
N GLY A 32 8.73 17.89 -1.72
CA GLY A 32 7.62 18.31 -0.86
C GLY A 32 7.99 18.10 0.60
N ALA A 33 7.70 19.07 1.45
CA ALA A 33 7.90 18.95 2.88
C ALA A 33 7.22 17.67 3.39
N ALA A 34 8.00 16.81 4.05
CA ALA A 34 7.45 15.63 4.71
C ALA A 34 6.35 16.09 5.67
N ALA A 35 5.14 15.54 5.51
CA ALA A 35 4.07 15.75 6.47
C ALA A 35 4.57 15.36 7.86
N THR A 36 4.31 16.22 8.85
CA THR A 36 4.56 15.87 10.24
C THR A 36 3.81 14.58 10.54
N PRO A 37 4.45 13.51 11.07
CA PRO A 37 3.76 12.27 11.33
C PRO A 37 2.57 12.55 12.24
N THR A 38 1.38 12.18 11.79
CA THR A 38 0.19 12.22 12.64
C THR A 38 0.49 11.38 13.89
N PRO A 39 0.25 11.91 15.10
CA PRO A 39 0.49 11.13 16.30
C PRO A 39 -0.28 9.81 16.21
N PRO A 40 0.34 8.67 16.56
CA PRO A 40 -0.34 7.39 16.54
C PRO A 40 -1.58 7.47 17.43
N SER A 41 -2.68 6.86 16.97
CA SER A 41 -3.92 6.80 17.74
C SER A 41 -3.64 6.36 19.18
N THR A 42 -4.38 6.91 20.14
CA THR A 42 -4.30 6.45 21.54
C THR A 42 -4.61 4.95 21.67
N GLN A 43 -5.33 4.38 20.70
CA GLN A 43 -5.59 2.96 20.62
C GLN A 43 -4.31 2.13 20.39
N TYR A 44 -3.23 2.68 19.83
CA TYR A 44 -1.94 1.96 19.68
C TYR A 44 -0.93 2.29 20.77
N THR A 45 -1.16 3.35 21.55
CA THR A 45 -0.24 3.78 22.62
C THR A 45 -0.77 3.52 24.03
N SER A 46 -2.01 3.06 24.18
CA SER A 46 -2.61 2.71 25.46
C SER A 46 -3.23 1.31 25.41
N PRO A 47 -2.74 0.34 26.19
CA PRO A 47 -3.29 -1.02 26.24
C PRO A 47 -4.79 -1.04 26.55
N ARG A 48 -5.25 -0.15 27.46
CA ARG A 48 -6.66 -0.02 27.81
C ARG A 48 -7.51 0.51 26.66
N ALA A 49 -6.98 1.46 25.87
CA ALA A 49 -7.69 1.98 24.71
C ALA A 49 -7.72 0.95 23.58
N PHE A 50 -6.61 0.24 23.35
CA PHE A 50 -6.52 -0.87 22.40
C PHE A 50 -7.56 -1.94 22.71
N GLN A 51 -7.51 -2.53 23.90
CA GLN A 51 -8.41 -3.60 24.32
C GLN A 51 -9.89 -3.21 24.21
N ARG A 52 -10.22 -1.98 24.63
CA ARG A 52 -11.58 -1.45 24.53
C ARG A 52 -12.03 -1.33 23.07
N ALA A 53 -11.20 -0.75 22.21
CA ALA A 53 -11.49 -0.63 20.79
C ALA A 53 -11.71 -1.99 20.12
N ILE A 54 -10.83 -2.97 20.39
CA ILE A 54 -10.98 -4.34 19.88
C ILE A 54 -12.33 -4.92 20.32
N LEU A 55 -12.64 -4.94 21.62
CA LEU A 55 -13.87 -5.58 22.12
C LEU A 55 -15.14 -4.86 21.67
N GLU A 56 -15.18 -3.52 21.74
CA GLU A 56 -16.36 -2.75 21.39
C GLU A 56 -16.70 -2.89 19.91
N THR A 57 -15.71 -2.78 19.00
CA THR A 57 -15.95 -2.91 17.57
C THR A 57 -16.35 -4.34 17.18
N HIS A 58 -15.70 -5.38 17.73
CA HIS A 58 -16.15 -6.76 17.48
C HIS A 58 -17.59 -6.99 17.98
N ASN A 59 -17.91 -6.51 19.18
CA ASN A 59 -19.24 -6.69 19.77
C ASN A 59 -20.32 -5.86 19.08
N PHE A 60 -19.96 -4.75 18.44
CA PHE A 60 -20.86 -4.01 17.55
C PHE A 60 -21.33 -4.91 16.39
N TYR A 61 -20.43 -5.45 15.57
CA TYR A 61 -20.81 -6.32 14.45
C TYR A 61 -21.51 -7.60 14.90
N ARG A 62 -21.03 -8.24 15.98
CA ARG A 62 -21.69 -9.44 16.51
C ARG A 62 -23.14 -9.18 16.93
N LYS A 63 -23.43 -8.01 17.49
CA LYS A 63 -24.78 -7.62 17.87
C LYS A 63 -25.69 -7.45 16.65
N GLU A 64 -25.18 -6.93 15.53
CA GLU A 64 -25.97 -6.83 14.28
C GLU A 64 -26.44 -8.19 13.77
N HIS A 65 -25.71 -9.26 14.12
CA HIS A 65 -26.06 -10.65 13.80
C HIS A 65 -26.67 -11.42 14.98
N ASN A 66 -27.10 -10.72 16.03
CA ASN A 66 -27.71 -11.30 17.23
C ASN A 66 -26.83 -12.37 17.92
N ALA A 67 -25.50 -12.29 17.75
CA ALA A 67 -24.54 -13.18 18.37
C ALA A 67 -24.13 -12.69 19.77
N SER A 68 -23.79 -13.63 20.66
CA SER A 68 -23.36 -13.30 22.03
C SER A 68 -22.08 -12.45 22.05
N ALA A 69 -21.97 -11.50 22.97
CA ALA A 69 -20.77 -10.67 23.10
C ALA A 69 -19.53 -11.50 23.46
N LEU A 70 -18.39 -11.14 22.89
CA LEU A 70 -17.07 -11.63 23.27
C LEU A 70 -16.61 -10.95 24.57
N ALA A 71 -15.78 -11.69 25.31
CA ALA A 71 -15.01 -11.18 26.42
C ALA A 71 -13.51 -11.30 26.10
N TRP A 72 -12.70 -10.41 26.69
CA TRP A 72 -11.26 -10.44 26.48
C TRP A 72 -10.63 -11.68 27.10
N ASN A 73 -9.72 -12.33 26.36
CA ASN A 73 -8.93 -13.43 26.85
C ASN A 73 -7.44 -13.04 26.85
N ASN A 74 -6.81 -13.02 28.03
CA ASN A 74 -5.42 -12.59 28.17
C ASN A 74 -4.43 -13.56 27.48
N THR A 75 -4.76 -14.85 27.41
CA THR A 75 -3.89 -15.85 26.75
C THR A 75 -3.89 -15.65 25.24
N SER A 76 -5.05 -15.44 24.62
CA SER A 76 -5.14 -15.11 23.19
C SER A 76 -4.46 -13.77 22.87
N ALA A 77 -4.62 -12.77 23.74
CA ALA A 77 -3.98 -11.46 23.54
C ALA A 77 -2.45 -11.54 23.63
N ALA A 78 -1.90 -12.31 24.57
CA ALA A 78 -0.46 -12.53 24.68
C ALA A 78 0.08 -13.25 23.44
N TYR A 79 -0.61 -14.31 22.99
CA TYR A 79 -0.23 -15.03 21.78
C TYR A 79 -0.21 -14.12 20.53
N ALA A 80 -1.27 -13.31 20.34
CA ALA A 80 -1.35 -12.39 19.22
C ALA A 80 -0.26 -11.30 19.26
N ALA A 81 0.11 -10.82 20.46
CA ALA A 81 1.20 -9.86 20.62
C ALA A 81 2.56 -10.48 20.28
N ASP A 82 2.83 -11.69 20.77
CA ASP A 82 4.06 -12.42 20.49
C ASP A 82 4.20 -12.71 18.97
N TRP A 83 3.10 -13.05 18.30
CA TRP A 83 3.11 -13.28 16.85
C TRP A 83 3.33 -11.99 16.04
N ALA A 84 2.66 -10.90 16.43
CA ALA A 84 2.76 -9.62 15.73
C ALA A 84 4.18 -9.01 15.78
N GLU A 85 4.99 -9.35 16.78
CA GLU A 85 6.36 -8.84 16.94
C GLU A 85 7.27 -9.19 15.77
N ALA A 86 7.06 -10.36 15.13
CA ALA A 86 7.83 -10.79 13.97
C ALA A 86 7.61 -9.87 12.74
N CYS A 87 6.51 -9.12 12.71
CA CYS A 87 6.10 -8.25 11.61
C CYS A 87 5.98 -9.00 10.26
N GLU A 88 5.65 -10.29 10.31
CA GLU A 88 5.38 -11.14 9.15
C GLU A 88 3.87 -11.19 8.91
N PHE A 89 3.43 -10.81 7.71
CA PHE A 89 2.00 -10.77 7.35
C PHE A 89 1.52 -12.14 6.87
N GLU A 90 1.60 -13.13 7.76
CA GLU A 90 1.14 -14.50 7.53
C GLU A 90 0.49 -15.09 8.78
N HIS A 91 -0.34 -16.12 8.58
CA HIS A 91 -1.02 -16.82 9.67
C HIS A 91 -0.04 -17.69 10.47
N SER A 92 -0.20 -17.71 11.79
CA SER A 92 0.73 -18.42 12.69
C SER A 92 0.59 -19.95 12.61
N GLY A 93 -0.54 -20.45 12.11
CA GLY A 93 -0.91 -21.86 12.22
C GLY A 93 -1.21 -22.31 13.66
N GLY A 94 -1.38 -21.35 14.58
CA GLY A 94 -1.66 -21.57 15.98
C GLY A 94 -3.03 -22.20 16.28
N PRO A 95 -3.31 -22.50 17.56
CA PRO A 95 -4.53 -23.19 17.97
C PRO A 95 -5.79 -22.30 18.03
N THR A 96 -5.66 -20.99 17.80
CA THR A 96 -6.77 -20.02 17.83
C THR A 96 -7.09 -19.51 16.43
N GLY A 97 -8.33 -19.09 16.18
CA GLY A 97 -8.67 -18.37 14.96
C GLY A 97 -7.96 -17.02 14.88
N GLU A 98 -7.67 -16.56 13.66
CA GLU A 98 -6.85 -15.37 13.40
C GLU A 98 -7.41 -14.51 12.27
N ASN A 99 -7.36 -13.20 12.47
CA ASN A 99 -7.48 -12.20 11.40
C ASN A 99 -6.24 -11.30 11.46
N LEU A 100 -5.73 -10.86 10.30
CA LEU A 100 -4.52 -10.04 10.16
C LEU A 100 -4.85 -8.69 9.53
N ALA A 101 -4.20 -7.64 9.99
CA ALA A 101 -4.37 -6.28 9.48
C ALA A 101 -3.10 -5.46 9.67
N ALA A 102 -2.77 -4.62 8.70
CA ALA A 102 -1.62 -3.73 8.73
C ALA A 102 -1.95 -2.39 8.05
N GLY A 103 -1.33 -1.31 8.50
CA GLY A 103 -1.47 0.02 7.86
C GLY A 103 -2.71 0.83 8.24
N TYR A 104 -3.55 0.34 9.16
CA TYR A 104 -4.75 1.05 9.61
C TYR A 104 -4.43 2.15 10.64
N PRO A 105 -5.10 3.32 10.58
CA PRO A 105 -4.80 4.46 11.47
C PRO A 105 -5.12 4.20 12.94
N ASN A 106 -5.97 3.23 13.25
CA ASN A 106 -6.34 2.81 14.60
C ASN A 106 -6.94 1.39 14.61
N ALA A 107 -7.01 0.76 15.79
CA ALA A 107 -7.52 -0.61 15.94
C ALA A 107 -8.99 -0.72 15.50
N THR A 108 -9.85 0.27 15.79
CA THR A 108 -11.24 0.28 15.31
C THR A 108 -11.31 0.10 13.80
N SER A 109 -10.53 0.86 13.04
CA SER A 109 -10.54 0.81 11.58
C SER A 109 -10.04 -0.53 11.00
N SER A 110 -9.17 -1.27 11.70
CA SER A 110 -8.77 -2.60 11.24
C SER A 110 -9.88 -3.64 11.43
N ILE A 111 -10.64 -3.56 12.53
CA ILE A 111 -11.79 -4.46 12.74
C ILE A 111 -12.92 -4.08 11.80
N ASP A 112 -13.15 -2.79 11.56
CA ASP A 112 -14.15 -2.35 10.58
C ASP A 112 -13.86 -2.92 9.20
N ALA A 113 -12.60 -2.97 8.77
CA ALA A 113 -12.21 -3.58 7.51
C ALA A 113 -12.65 -5.06 7.40
N TRP A 114 -12.37 -5.88 8.42
CA TRP A 114 -12.87 -7.26 8.46
C TRP A 114 -14.40 -7.32 8.56
N GLY A 115 -15.01 -6.41 9.31
CA GLY A 115 -16.46 -6.36 9.51
C GLY A 115 -17.23 -6.08 8.22
N ILE A 116 -16.72 -5.20 7.35
CA ILE A 116 -17.37 -4.84 6.09
C ILE A 116 -17.19 -5.88 4.96
N GLU A 117 -16.25 -6.82 5.09
CA GLU A 117 -16.12 -7.98 4.18
C GLU A 117 -17.42 -8.80 4.12
N ARG A 118 -18.31 -8.67 5.11
CA ARG A 118 -19.68 -9.21 5.08
C ARG A 118 -20.48 -8.82 3.83
N ASN A 119 -20.16 -7.70 3.18
CA ASN A 119 -20.84 -7.26 1.97
C ASN A 119 -20.51 -8.15 0.76
N GLU A 120 -19.42 -8.92 0.85
CA GLU A 120 -18.97 -9.87 -0.16
C GLU A 120 -19.44 -11.31 0.16
N TYR A 121 -20.10 -11.51 1.30
CA TYR A 121 -20.61 -12.80 1.70
C TYR A 121 -21.94 -13.10 0.99
N ASP A 122 -21.92 -14.01 0.02
CA ASP A 122 -23.13 -14.63 -0.54
C ASP A 122 -23.44 -15.93 0.22
N GLU A 123 -24.63 -15.99 0.82
CA GLU A 123 -25.14 -17.15 1.57
C GLU A 123 -25.19 -18.44 0.73
N CYS A 124 -25.14 -18.33 -0.60
CA CYS A 124 -25.09 -19.47 -1.53
C CYS A 124 -23.66 -20.04 -1.75
N GLY A 125 -22.66 -19.53 -1.03
CA GLY A 125 -21.31 -20.12 -1.00
C GLY A 125 -20.42 -19.77 -2.19
N MET A 126 -20.71 -18.68 -2.90
CA MET A 126 -19.84 -18.17 -3.96
C MET A 126 -19.28 -16.81 -3.55
N TRP A 127 -18.01 -16.78 -3.16
CA TRP A 127 -17.25 -15.53 -3.07
C TRP A 127 -17.37 -14.81 -4.42
N THR A 128 -18.05 -13.67 -4.46
CA THR A 128 -18.04 -12.84 -5.67
C THR A 128 -16.71 -12.11 -5.69
N GLU A 129 -15.67 -12.76 -6.23
CA GLU A 129 -14.40 -12.07 -6.45
C GLU A 129 -14.64 -10.87 -7.38
N GLY A 130 -14.48 -9.68 -6.82
CA GLY A 130 -14.36 -8.45 -7.57
C GLY A 130 -12.98 -8.40 -8.25
N VAL A 131 -12.98 -8.55 -9.57
CA VAL A 131 -11.91 -8.07 -10.46
C VAL A 131 -12.15 -6.61 -10.84
#